data_AF-A0A0F3KUD5-F1
#
_entry.id   AF-A0A0F3KUD5-F1
#
_cell.length_a   1.000
_cell.length_b   1.000
_cell.length_c   1.000
_cell.angle_alpha   90.00
_cell.angle_beta   90.00
_cell.angle_gamma   90.00
#
_symmetry.space_group_name_H-M   'P 1'
#
loop_
_entity.id
_entity.type
_entity.pdbx_description
1 polymer ?
#
loop_
_entity_poly.entity_id
_entity_poly.type
_entity_poly.pdbx_seq_one_letter_code
_entity_poly.pdbx_strand_id
1 'polypeptide(L)'
;MSPSAPFHPDSALLSRRRARLRYLVLQCQRDGIESWETLGAILAGISGTQLKAFLRGAPIDDGVAREIEWTTNRPSGWLDAPTDDVLDD
;
A
#
# COMPACT_ATOMS: atom_id res chain seq x y z
N MET A 1 29.09 -15.11 11.10
CA MET A 1 28.15 -15.16 9.95
C MET A 1 26.75 -15.13 10.52
N SER A 2 26.05 -13.99 10.45
CA SER A 2 24.64 -13.93 10.87
C SER A 2 23.79 -14.67 9.84
N PRO A 3 22.81 -15.51 10.25
CA PRO A 3 21.94 -16.18 9.31
C PRO A 3 21.12 -15.12 8.57
N SER A 4 21.14 -15.15 7.24
CA SER A 4 20.18 -14.37 6.44
C SER A 4 18.79 -14.79 6.88
N ALA A 5 17.99 -13.81 7.34
CA ALA A 5 16.61 -14.06 7.72
C ALA A 5 15.87 -14.71 6.54
N PRO A 6 15.09 -15.78 6.76
CA PRO A 6 14.37 -16.44 5.67
C PRO A 6 13.40 -15.44 5.04
N PHE A 7 13.27 -15.52 3.71
CA PHE A 7 12.23 -14.81 2.97
C PHE A 7 10.86 -15.28 3.49
N HIS A 8 10.24 -14.51 4.38
CA HIS A 8 8.88 -14.80 4.81
C HIS A 8 7.96 -14.38 3.67
N PRO A 9 7.15 -15.26 3.05
CA PRO A 9 6.27 -14.91 1.94
C PRO A 9 5.36 -13.71 2.29
N ASP A 10 5.00 -13.56 3.57
CA ASP A 10 4.23 -12.44 4.12
C ASP A 10 4.99 -11.11 4.00
N SER A 11 6.33 -11.12 4.06
CA SER A 11 7.15 -9.91 3.92
C SER A 11 7.08 -9.34 2.50
N ALA A 12 7.03 -10.19 1.48
CA ALA A 12 6.90 -9.77 0.08
C ALA A 12 5.50 -9.25 -0.23
N LEU A 13 4.46 -9.89 0.33
CA LEU A 13 3.09 -9.39 0.26
C LEU A 13 2.98 -8.00 0.91
N LEU A 14 3.42 -7.84 2.16
CA LEU A 14 3.39 -6.56 2.87
C LEU A 14 4.23 -5.49 2.17
N SER A 15 5.32 -5.87 1.52
CA SER A 15 6.12 -4.94 0.71
C SER A 15 5.35 -4.44 -0.51
N ARG A 16 4.68 -5.34 -1.25
CA ARG A 16 3.83 -4.99 -2.42
C ARG A 16 2.69 -4.07 -2.02
N ARG A 17 1.92 -4.44 -0.99
CA ARG A 17 0.82 -3.61 -0.47
C ARG A 17 1.29 -2.19 -0.14
N ARG A 18 2.43 -2.08 0.56
CA ARG A 18 3.00 -0.78 0.94
C ARG A 18 3.51 0.02 -0.26
N ALA A 19 4.10 -0.61 -1.26
CA ALA A 19 4.55 0.07 -2.48
C ALA A 19 3.36 0.63 -3.27
N ARG A 20 2.30 -0.17 -3.42
CA ARG A 20 1.03 0.24 -4.05
C ARG A 20 0.33 1.36 -3.29
N LEU A 21 0.31 1.28 -1.95
CA LEU A 21 -0.22 2.34 -1.10
C LEU A 21 0.57 3.66 -1.24
N ARG A 22 1.91 3.60 -1.30
CA ARG A 22 2.75 4.79 -1.59
C ARG A 22 2.41 5.41 -2.93
N TYR A 23 2.23 4.59 -3.96
CA TYR A 23 1.82 5.07 -5.28
C TYR A 23 0.50 5.84 -5.20
N LEU A 24 -0.53 5.29 -4.55
CA LEU A 24 -1.83 5.94 -4.41
C LEU A 24 -1.73 7.27 -3.65
N VAL A 25 -0.97 7.31 -2.55
CA VAL A 25 -0.71 8.55 -1.80
C VAL A 25 -0.06 9.61 -2.69
N LEU A 26 0.94 9.23 -3.49
CA LEU A 26 1.60 10.16 -4.42
C LEU A 26 0.64 10.65 -5.52
N GLN A 27 -0.29 9.81 -6.00
CA GLN A 27 -1.32 10.24 -6.94
C GLN A 27 -2.23 11.30 -6.32
N CYS A 28 -2.79 11.04 -5.14
CA CYS A 28 -3.65 12.01 -4.46
C CYS A 28 -2.91 13.33 -4.14
N GLN A 29 -1.63 13.27 -3.78
CA GLN A 29 -0.82 14.47 -3.56
C GLN A 29 -0.60 15.28 -4.85
N ARG A 30 -0.44 14.61 -5.99
CA ARG A 30 -0.38 15.29 -7.31
C ARG A 30 -1.70 15.96 -7.66
N ASP A 31 -2.82 15.42 -7.18
CA ASP A 31 -4.16 15.99 -7.32
C ASP A 31 -4.45 17.09 -6.28
N GLY A 32 -3.46 17.47 -5.46
CA GLY A 32 -3.55 18.56 -4.48
C GLY A 32 -4.04 18.15 -3.09
N ILE A 33 -4.16 16.85 -2.80
CA ILE A 33 -4.58 16.36 -1.48
C ILE A 33 -3.34 16.17 -0.59
N GLU A 34 -3.11 17.12 0.31
CA GLU A 34 -1.91 17.13 1.16
C GLU A 34 -2.16 16.63 2.60
N SER A 35 -3.41 16.68 3.07
CA SER A 35 -3.77 16.29 4.44
C SER A 35 -3.77 14.77 4.60
N TRP A 36 -3.00 14.28 5.57
CA TRP A 36 -2.98 12.85 5.92
C TRP A 36 -4.34 12.30 6.35
N GLU A 37 -5.15 13.09 7.06
CA GLU A 37 -6.49 12.66 7.45
C GLU A 37 -7.40 12.52 6.22
N THR A 38 -7.32 13.47 5.29
CA THR A 38 -8.07 13.42 4.04
C THR A 38 -7.62 12.23 3.18
N LEU A 39 -6.30 11.99 3.08
CA LEU A 39 -5.76 10.83 2.38
C LEU A 39 -6.23 9.51 2.99
N GLY A 40 -6.21 9.38 4.32
CA GLY A 40 -6.70 8.17 5.01
C GLY A 40 -8.18 7.92 4.75
N ALA A 41 -8.99 8.98 4.83
CA ALA A 41 -10.42 8.91 4.58
C ALA A 41 -10.75 8.49 3.14
N ILE A 42 -10.05 9.07 2.15
CA ILE A 42 -10.26 8.76 0.73
C ILE A 42 -9.80 7.34 0.39
N LEU A 43 -8.64 6.92 0.90
CA LEU A 43 -8.00 5.68 0.47
C LEU A 43 -8.55 4.43 1.16
N ALA A 44 -9.10 4.52 2.37
CA ALA A 44 -9.61 3.33 3.06
C ALA A 44 -10.61 3.65 4.20
N GLY A 45 -11.11 4.88 4.32
CA GLY A 45 -11.91 5.29 5.47
C GLY A 45 -11.15 5.22 6.81
N ILE A 46 -9.83 5.34 6.80
CA ILE A 46 -8.96 5.25 7.99
C ILE A 46 -8.45 6.61 8.43
N SER A 47 -7.94 6.68 9.67
CA SER A 47 -7.25 7.90 10.13
C SER A 47 -5.93 8.13 9.39
N GLY A 48 -5.52 9.39 9.30
CA GLY A 48 -4.21 9.76 8.77
C GLY A 48 -3.05 9.19 9.57
N THR A 49 -3.23 9.00 10.88
CA THR A 49 -2.25 8.33 11.75
C THR A 49 -2.07 6.86 11.36
N GLN A 50 -3.17 6.15 11.11
CA GLN A 50 -3.14 4.76 10.68
C GLN A 50 -2.51 4.62 9.29
N LEU A 51 -2.87 5.50 8.35
CA LEU A 51 -2.24 5.55 7.02
C LEU A 51 -0.71 5.71 7.12
N LYS A 52 -0.22 6.63 7.96
CA LYS A 52 1.22 6.80 8.22
C LYS A 52 1.86 5.54 8.80
N ALA A 53 1.17 4.83 9.68
CA ALA A 53 1.67 3.59 10.26
C ALA A 53 1.90 2.52 9.18
N PHE A 54 0.95 2.33 8.26
CA PHE A 54 1.10 1.41 7.13
C PHE A 54 2.30 1.77 6.24
N LEU A 55 2.48 3.07 5.93
CA LEU A 55 3.62 3.55 5.14
C LEU A 55 4.98 3.34 5.84
N ARG A 56 4.99 3.29 7.17
CA ARG A 56 6.17 3.00 8.02
C ARG A 56 6.41 1.52 8.26
N GLY A 57 5.53 0.64 7.76
CA GLY A 57 5.71 -0.81 7.81
C GLY A 57 4.75 -1.55 8.74
N ALA A 58 3.76 -0.89 9.32
CA ALA A 58 2.67 -1.62 9.95
C ALA A 58 1.96 -2.51 8.91
N PRO A 59 1.53 -3.73 9.30
CA PRO A 59 0.90 -4.66 8.38
C PRO A 59 -0.43 -4.10 7.88
N ILE A 60 -0.71 -4.29 6.59
CA ILE A 60 -2.00 -4.01 5.97
C ILE A 60 -2.69 -5.36 5.82
N ASP A 61 -3.73 -5.60 6.60
CA ASP A 61 -4.52 -6.83 6.50
C ASP A 61 -5.39 -6.85 5.23
N ASP A 62 -5.98 -8.01 4.94
CA ASP A 62 -6.76 -8.24 3.72
C ASP A 62 -8.02 -7.37 3.65
N GLY A 63 -8.62 -7.04 4.79
CA GLY A 63 -9.81 -6.19 4.85
C GLY A 63 -9.47 -4.77 4.44
N VAL A 64 -8.41 -4.20 5.00
CA VAL A 64 -7.91 -2.87 4.62
C VAL A 64 -7.43 -2.87 3.18
N ALA A 65 -6.73 -3.91 2.73
CA ALA A 65 -6.28 -4.01 1.34
C ALA A 65 -7.47 -4.00 0.37
N ARG A 66 -8.54 -4.75 0.68
CA ARG A 66 -9.75 -4.78 -0.13
C ARG A 66 -10.47 -3.44 -0.18
N GLU A 67 -10.52 -2.73 0.94
CA GLU A 67 -11.12 -1.39 1.02
C GLU A 67 -10.34 -0.38 0.17
N ILE A 68 -9.00 -0.45 0.19
CA ILE A 68 -8.15 0.39 -0.67
C ILE A 68 -8.44 0.13 -2.15
N GLU A 69 -8.52 -1.13 -2.55
CA GLU A 69 -8.83 -1.47 -3.94
C GLU A 69 -10.21 -0.95 -4.36
N TRP A 70 -11.21 -1.09 -3.50
CA TRP A 70 -12.57 -0.63 -3.79
C TRP A 70 -12.67 0.89 -3.90
N THR A 71 -12.18 1.63 -2.91
CA THR A 71 -12.23 3.11 -2.88
C THR A 71 -11.44 3.75 -4.02
N THR A 72 -10.35 3.12 -4.46
CA THR A 72 -9.51 3.61 -5.56
C THR A 72 -9.87 3.04 -6.93
N ASN A 73 -11.01 2.32 -7.02
CA ASN A 73 -11.51 1.70 -8.25
C ASN A 73 -10.48 0.81 -8.96
N ARG A 74 -9.78 -0.03 -8.18
CA ARG A 74 -8.81 -1.02 -8.65
C ARG A 74 -9.42 -2.42 -8.60
N PRO A 75 -9.00 -3.34 -9.49
CA PRO A 75 -9.47 -4.72 -9.43
C PRO A 75 -9.03 -5.41 -8.14
N SER A 76 -9.77 -6.44 -7.74
CA SER A 76 -9.41 -7.23 -6.56
C SER A 76 -8.04 -7.89 -6.73
N GLY A 77 -7.20 -7.82 -5.69
CA GLY A 77 -5.84 -8.34 -5.71
C GLY A 77 -4.81 -7.40 -6.35
N TRP A 78 -5.20 -6.20 -6.79
CA TRP A 78 -4.28 -5.21 -7.33
C TRP A 78 -3.21 -4.76 -6.32
N LEU A 79 -3.55 -4.69 -5.03
CA LEU A 79 -2.58 -4.32 -3.98
C LEU A 79 -1.49 -5.40 -3.81
N ASP A 80 -1.84 -6.64 -4.16
CA ASP A 80 -1.05 -7.85 -3.94
C ASP A 80 -0.35 -8.33 -5.21
N ALA A 81 -0.81 -7.86 -6.37
CA ALA A 81 -0.24 -8.23 -7.65
C ALA A 81 1.27 -7.92 -7.66
N PRO A 82 2.10 -8.85 -8.17
CA PRO A 82 3.49 -8.53 -8.42
C PRO A 82 3.58 -7.25 -9.26
N THR A 83 4.57 -6.42 -8.97
CA THR A 83 4.91 -5.36 -9.91
C THR A 83 5.43 -6.10 -11.14
N ASP A 84 4.75 -5.98 -12.28
CA ASP A 84 5.34 -6.37 -13.54
C ASP A 84 6.53 -5.41 -13.74
N ASP A 85 7.70 -5.80 -13.25
CA ASP A 85 8.97 -5.22 -13.66
C ASP A 85 9.17 -5.63 -15.12
N VAL A 86 8.41 -5.01 -16.02
CA VAL A 86 8.82 -4.88 -17.42
C VAL A 86 9.93 -3.84 -17.38
N LEU A 87 11.14 -4.30 -17.05
CA LEU A 87 12.34 -3.71 -17.60
C LEU A 87 12.28 -4.04 -19.09
N ASP A 88 11.61 -3.17 -19.87
CA ASP A 88 11.86 -3.11 -21.31
C ASP A 88 13.32 -2.69 -21.49
N ASP A 89 14.00 -3.42 -22.37
CA ASP A 89 15.45 -3.45 -22.69
C ASP A 89 16.25 -2.14 -22.62
#